data_AF-A0A520HLC7-F1
#
_entry.id   AF-A0A520HLC7-F1
#
_cell.length_a   1.000
_cell.length_b   1.000
_cell.length_c   1.000
_cell.angle_alpha   90.00
_cell.angle_beta   90.00
_cell.angle_gamma   90.00
#
_symmetry.space_group_name_H-M   'P 1'
#
loop_
_entity.id
_entity.type
_entity.pdbx_description
1 polymer ?
#
loop_
_entity_poly.entity_id
_entity_poly.type
_entity_poly.pdbx_seq_one_letter_code
_entity_poly.pdbx_strand_id
1 'polypeptide(L)'
;MVAHDHPYRVDKVETDLNTNTFTIILKPDHDITPATLKNSVEKAGFFVGSMVITVSLDQVVPKDNATVQARGATLVFVDSKEKSLQGETKLKIQDKGYVTQKEYKKLQKSYSKYPTYSVENESDFHVKVI
;
A
#
# COMPACT_ATOMS: atom_id res chain seq x y z
N MET A 1 -34.97 3.37 -8.79
CA MET A 1 -34.11 3.29 -7.59
C MET A 1 -32.86 2.52 -8.00
N VAL A 2 -31.78 3.23 -8.32
CA VAL A 2 -30.56 2.62 -8.88
C VAL A 2 -29.64 2.26 -7.71
N ALA A 3 -29.52 0.96 -7.44
CA ALA A 3 -28.43 0.46 -6.60
C ALA A 3 -27.13 0.74 -7.35
N HIS A 4 -26.34 1.70 -6.88
CA HIS A 4 -24.96 1.85 -7.32
C HIS A 4 -24.19 0.64 -6.76
N ASP A 5 -24.01 -0.34 -7.63
CA ASP A 5 -23.12 -1.49 -7.45
C ASP A 5 -21.71 -0.93 -7.18
N HIS A 6 -21.21 -1.09 -5.96
CA HIS A 6 -19.86 -0.66 -5.62
C HIS A 6 -18.91 -1.73 -6.20
N PRO A 7 -17.97 -1.39 -7.11
CA PRO A 7 -17.17 -2.37 -7.86
C PRO A 7 -16.11 -3.13 -7.03
N TYR A 8 -16.12 -2.98 -5.71
CA TYR A 8 -15.13 -3.58 -4.82
C TYR A 8 -15.75 -4.79 -4.11
N ARG A 9 -15.51 -5.99 -4.65
CA ARG A 9 -15.95 -7.23 -4.00
C ARG A 9 -15.02 -7.60 -2.85
N VAL A 10 -15.30 -7.00 -1.70
CA VAL A 10 -14.68 -7.38 -0.42
C VAL A 10 -15.18 -8.76 -0.02
N ASP A 11 -14.27 -9.65 0.38
CA ASP A 11 -14.60 -10.97 0.90
C ASP A 11 -14.95 -10.89 2.38
N LYS A 12 -14.05 -10.27 3.15
CA LYS A 12 -14.19 -10.10 4.59
C LYS A 12 -13.58 -8.79 5.04
N VAL A 13 -14.23 -8.15 6.00
CA VAL A 13 -13.64 -7.07 6.80
C VAL A 13 -13.53 -7.57 8.23
N GLU A 14 -12.34 -7.52 8.79
CA GLU A 14 -12.10 -7.75 10.21
C GLU A 14 -11.74 -6.41 10.85
N THR A 15 -12.16 -6.24 12.10
CA THR A 15 -11.88 -5.00 12.85
C THR A 15 -11.32 -5.37 14.20
N ASP A 16 -10.17 -4.78 14.53
CA ASP A 16 -9.61 -4.79 15.88
C ASP A 16 -9.75 -3.40 16.48
N LEU A 17 -10.76 -3.24 17.35
CA LEU A 17 -11.07 -1.97 17.99
C LEU A 17 -10.03 -1.56 19.05
N ASN A 18 -9.21 -2.50 19.56
CA ASN A 18 -8.14 -2.15 20.50
C ASN A 18 -7.03 -1.36 19.82
N THR A 19 -6.76 -1.69 18.56
CA THR A 19 -5.72 -1.05 17.74
C THR A 19 -6.27 -0.12 16.66
N ASN A 20 -7.60 0.00 16.54
CA ASN A 20 -8.30 0.68 15.45
C ASN A 20 -7.86 0.20 14.05
N THR A 21 -7.63 -1.11 13.92
CA THR A 21 -7.17 -1.73 12.67
C THR A 21 -8.33 -2.34 11.91
N PHE A 22 -8.37 -2.11 10.60
CA PHE A 22 -9.29 -2.73 9.66
C PHE A 22 -8.50 -3.62 8.70
N THR A 23 -8.77 -4.93 8.71
CA THR A 23 -8.17 -5.88 7.77
C THR A 23 -9.21 -6.19 6.69
N ILE A 24 -8.86 -5.88 5.44
CA ILE A 24 -9.73 -6.09 4.29
C ILE A 24 -9.17 -7.26 3.48
N ILE A 25 -9.93 -8.35 3.42
CA ILE A 25 -9.62 -9.51 2.59
C ILE A 25 -10.43 -9.36 1.30
N LEU A 26 -9.73 -9.39 0.19
CA LEU A 26 -10.30 -9.14 -1.14
C LEU A 26 -10.59 -10.46 -1.84
N LYS A 27 -11.70 -10.52 -2.58
CA LYS A 27 -11.93 -11.65 -3.50
C LYS A 27 -10.91 -11.62 -4.62
N PRO A 28 -10.52 -12.79 -5.16
CA PRO A 28 -9.72 -12.84 -6.39
C PRO A 28 -10.44 -12.11 -7.55
N ASP A 29 -9.66 -11.63 -8.52
CA ASP A 29 -10.11 -11.01 -9.78
C ASP A 29 -10.70 -9.58 -9.74
N HIS A 30 -10.14 -8.70 -8.91
CA HIS A 30 -10.45 -7.26 -8.96
C HIS A 30 -9.20 -6.37 -8.86
N ASP A 31 -9.18 -5.29 -9.64
CA ASP A 31 -8.12 -4.25 -9.65
C ASP A 31 -8.27 -3.28 -8.47
N ILE A 32 -8.13 -3.79 -7.25
CA ILE A 32 -8.09 -2.95 -6.05
C ILE A 32 -6.63 -2.59 -5.77
N THR A 33 -6.32 -1.30 -5.91
CA THR A 33 -5.01 -0.73 -5.60
C THR A 33 -5.04 0.01 -4.26
N PRO A 34 -3.88 0.27 -3.65
CA PRO A 34 -3.81 1.12 -2.46
C PRO A 34 -4.48 2.49 -2.62
N ALA A 35 -4.38 3.11 -3.81
CA ALA A 35 -5.06 4.37 -4.13
C ALA A 35 -6.58 4.27 -4.01
N THR A 36 -7.19 3.22 -4.58
CA THR A 36 -8.64 3.02 -4.51
C THR A 36 -9.14 2.88 -3.05
N LEU A 37 -8.37 2.18 -2.21
CA LEU A 37 -8.69 2.01 -0.79
C LEU A 37 -8.52 3.32 -0.01
N LYS A 38 -7.39 4.03 -0.18
CA LYS A 38 -7.16 5.34 0.46
C LYS A 38 -8.28 6.31 0.12
N ASN A 39 -8.63 6.44 -1.17
CA ASN A 39 -9.66 7.36 -1.63
C ASN A 39 -11.03 7.02 -1.03
N SER A 40 -11.32 5.74 -0.79
CA SER A 40 -12.57 5.30 -0.14
C SER A 40 -12.60 5.66 1.35
N VAL A 41 -11.47 5.49 2.06
CA VAL A 41 -11.32 5.89 3.47
C VAL A 41 -11.47 7.41 3.63
N GLU A 42 -10.82 8.18 2.76
CA GLU A 42 -10.88 9.64 2.77
C GLU A 42 -12.28 10.17 2.45
N LYS A 43 -12.98 9.57 1.47
CA LYS A 43 -14.38 9.88 1.17
C LYS A 43 -15.32 9.62 2.35
N ALA A 44 -14.99 8.65 3.20
CA ALA A 44 -15.75 8.36 4.42
C ALA A 44 -15.40 9.33 5.58
N GLY A 45 -14.51 10.30 5.38
CA GLY A 45 -14.13 11.30 6.38
C GLY A 45 -13.00 10.85 7.33
N PHE A 46 -12.31 9.75 7.00
CA PHE A 46 -11.19 9.23 7.78
C PHE A 46 -9.85 9.49 7.09
N PHE A 47 -8.76 9.43 7.84
CA PHE A 47 -7.40 9.44 7.29
C PHE A 47 -6.73 8.10 7.55
N VAL A 48 -5.82 7.69 6.67
CA VAL A 48 -5.02 6.48 6.86
C VAL A 48 -3.80 6.80 7.71
N GLY A 49 -3.70 6.17 8.88
CA GLY A 49 -2.53 6.31 9.77
C GLY A 49 -1.34 5.44 9.35
N SER A 50 -1.62 4.25 8.80
CA SER A 50 -0.64 3.28 8.29
C SER A 50 -1.35 2.32 7.35
N MET A 51 -0.82 2.09 6.15
CA MET A 51 -1.30 1.05 5.23
C MET A 51 -0.27 -0.05 5.06
N VAL A 52 -0.70 -1.29 5.31
CA VAL A 52 0.07 -2.51 5.05
C VAL A 52 -0.72 -3.35 4.04
N ILE A 53 -0.02 -3.82 3.00
CA ILE A 53 -0.58 -4.73 2.00
C ILE A 53 0.12 -6.09 2.12
N THR A 54 -0.64 -7.16 1.87
CA THR A 54 -0.09 -8.51 1.72
C THR A 54 -0.15 -8.86 0.24
N VAL A 55 1.00 -9.19 -0.35
CA VAL A 55 1.13 -9.56 -1.76
C VAL A 55 1.87 -10.89 -1.88
N SER A 56 1.47 -11.73 -2.84
CA SER A 56 2.24 -12.93 -3.18
C SER A 56 3.28 -12.57 -4.23
N LEU A 57 4.57 -12.76 -3.91
CA LEU A 57 5.69 -12.46 -4.80
C LEU A 57 6.32 -13.75 -5.32
N ASP A 58 6.63 -13.79 -6.61
CA ASP A 58 7.37 -14.89 -7.22
C ASP A 58 8.85 -14.53 -7.35
N GLN A 59 9.61 -14.90 -6.31
CA GLN A 59 11.06 -14.75 -6.24
C GLN A 59 11.60 -13.36 -6.66
N VAL A 60 11.32 -12.36 -5.84
CA VAL A 60 11.79 -10.98 -6.04
C VAL A 60 13.08 -10.75 -5.27
N VAL A 61 14.09 -10.15 -5.90
CA VAL A 61 15.24 -9.58 -5.18
C VAL A 61 15.00 -8.08 -5.05
N PRO A 62 14.55 -7.58 -3.89
CA PRO A 62 14.19 -6.17 -3.70
C PRO A 62 15.48 -5.35 -3.57
N LYS A 63 16.19 -5.14 -4.69
CA LYS A 63 17.30 -4.18 -4.71
C LYS A 63 16.76 -2.79 -4.36
N ASP A 64 17.62 -1.94 -3.83
CA ASP A 64 17.23 -0.56 -3.54
C ASP A 64 16.71 0.12 -4.81
N ASN A 65 15.53 0.74 -4.73
CA ASN A 65 14.80 1.34 -5.86
C ASN A 65 14.33 0.35 -6.94
N ALA A 66 14.32 -0.96 -6.67
CA ALA A 66 13.75 -1.95 -7.58
C ALA A 66 12.22 -1.77 -7.69
N THR A 67 11.68 -2.00 -8.87
CA THR A 67 10.24 -1.92 -9.13
C THR A 67 9.66 -3.29 -9.45
N VAL A 68 8.48 -3.57 -8.92
CA VAL A 68 7.72 -4.80 -9.18
C VAL A 68 6.28 -4.44 -9.46
N GLN A 69 5.72 -4.96 -10.54
CA GLN A 69 4.28 -4.82 -10.80
C GLN A 69 3.51 -5.88 -10.04
N ALA A 70 2.50 -5.46 -9.29
CA ALA A 70 1.58 -6.34 -8.58
C ALA A 70 0.15 -5.79 -8.67
N ARG A 71 -0.75 -6.56 -9.30
CA ARG A 71 -2.20 -6.28 -9.37
C ARG A 71 -2.54 -4.82 -9.75
N GLY A 72 -1.92 -4.32 -10.83
CA GLY A 72 -2.16 -2.96 -11.34
C GLY A 72 -1.46 -1.84 -10.58
N ALA A 73 -0.61 -2.15 -9.60
CA ALA A 73 0.24 -1.20 -8.88
C ALA A 73 1.72 -1.45 -9.16
N THR A 74 2.51 -0.38 -9.26
CA THR A 74 3.98 -0.46 -9.27
C THR A 74 4.48 -0.32 -7.84
N LEU A 75 5.16 -1.33 -7.33
CA LEU A 75 5.78 -1.33 -6.01
C LEU A 75 7.24 -0.92 -6.15
N VAL A 76 7.64 0.20 -5.54
CA VAL A 76 9.02 0.71 -5.52
C VAL A 76 9.64 0.38 -4.17
N PHE A 77 10.61 -0.52 -4.15
CA PHE A 77 11.24 -0.97 -2.92
C PHE A 77 12.24 0.06 -2.38
N VAL A 78 12.03 0.52 -1.14
CA VAL A 78 12.92 1.47 -0.44
C VAL A 78 13.53 0.85 0.80
N ASP A 79 14.76 1.24 1.14
CA ASP A 79 15.53 0.73 2.31
C ASP A 79 15.49 -0.80 2.42
N SER A 80 15.60 -1.48 1.28
CA SER A 80 15.48 -2.93 1.22
C SER A 80 16.76 -3.62 1.66
N LYS A 81 16.61 -4.51 2.65
CA LYS A 81 17.70 -5.29 3.26
C LYS A 81 17.57 -6.79 2.98
N GLU A 82 16.42 -7.20 2.47
CA GLU A 82 16.09 -8.59 2.18
C GLU A 82 16.88 -9.09 0.97
N LYS A 83 17.40 -10.32 1.09
CA LYS A 83 18.16 -10.95 -0.01
C LYS A 83 17.23 -11.48 -1.11
N SER A 84 16.05 -11.95 -0.74
CA SER A 84 15.02 -12.48 -1.64
C SER A 84 13.67 -12.53 -0.93
N LEU A 85 12.60 -12.25 -1.65
CA LEU A 85 11.21 -12.34 -1.20
C LEU A 85 10.48 -13.37 -2.06
N GLN A 86 9.77 -14.29 -1.41
CA GLN A 86 8.98 -15.34 -2.07
C GLN A 86 7.74 -15.64 -1.25
N GLY A 87 6.59 -15.79 -1.93
CA GLY A 87 5.32 -16.06 -1.30
C GLY A 87 4.66 -14.81 -0.70
N GLU A 88 3.77 -15.02 0.27
CA GLU A 88 3.05 -13.93 0.93
C GLU A 88 4.00 -13.02 1.72
N THR A 89 4.08 -11.77 1.28
CA THR A 89 4.95 -10.76 1.83
C THR A 89 4.11 -9.56 2.29
N LYS A 90 4.37 -9.09 3.51
CA LYS A 90 3.78 -7.86 4.04
C LYS A 90 4.64 -6.66 3.68
N LEU A 91 4.02 -5.64 3.11
CA LEU A 91 4.66 -4.42 2.67
C LEU A 91 3.93 -3.22 3.27
N LYS A 92 4.67 -2.34 3.95
CA LYS A 92 4.14 -1.05 4.41
C LYS A 92 4.38 0.01 3.35
N ILE A 93 3.32 0.73 2.98
CA ILE A 93 3.40 1.87 2.06
C ILE A 93 3.93 3.10 2.81
N GLN A 94 4.92 3.77 2.22
CA GLN A 94 5.66 4.88 2.82
C GLN A 94 5.18 6.26 2.33
N ASP A 95 4.30 6.29 1.32
CA ASP A 95 3.87 7.51 0.66
C ASP A 95 2.90 8.34 1.50
N LYS A 96 2.78 9.61 1.14
CA LYS A 96 1.84 10.56 1.74
C LYS A 96 0.41 10.07 1.58
N GLY A 97 -0.39 10.21 2.64
CA GLY A 97 -1.77 9.72 2.66
C GLY A 97 -1.88 8.23 3.00
N TYR A 98 -0.76 7.51 3.15
CA TYR A 98 -0.71 6.12 3.63
C TYR A 98 -0.01 5.98 4.98
N VAL A 99 0.63 7.06 5.42
CA VAL A 99 1.20 7.24 6.75
C VAL A 99 0.78 8.60 7.31
N THR A 100 0.92 8.77 8.62
CA THR A 100 0.65 10.07 9.25
C THR A 100 1.52 11.18 8.65
N GLN A 101 1.03 12.43 8.64
CA GLN A 101 1.79 13.58 8.12
C GLN A 101 3.16 13.76 8.83
N LYS A 102 3.21 13.45 10.13
CA LYS A 102 4.45 13.48 10.92
C LYS A 102 5.46 12.44 10.45
N GLU A 103 5.00 11.23 10.15
CA GLU A 103 5.84 10.15 9.61
C GLU A 103 6.30 10.48 8.19
N TYR A 104 5.40 10.93 7.32
CA TYR A 104 5.74 11.31 5.94
C TYR A 104 6.86 12.36 5.88
N LYS A 105 6.82 13.40 6.72
CA LYS A 105 7.88 14.42 6.81
C LYS A 105 9.26 13.85 7.19
N LYS A 106 9.31 12.75 7.94
CA LYS A 106 10.56 12.04 8.24
C LYS A 106 11.03 11.23 7.03
N LEU A 107 10.11 10.47 6.44
CA LEU A 107 10.40 9.61 5.31
C LEU A 107 10.85 10.41 4.09
N GLN A 108 10.25 11.57 3.81
CA GLN A 108 10.68 12.48 2.74
C GLN A 108 12.16 12.87 2.82
N LYS A 109 12.69 13.02 4.04
CA LYS A 109 14.13 13.27 4.24
C LYS A 109 14.95 12.01 3.97
N SER A 110 14.55 10.89 4.57
CA SER A 110 15.24 9.59 4.43
C SER A 110 15.26 9.06 2.99
N TYR A 111 14.22 9.37 2.22
CA TYR A 111 13.95 8.83 0.89
C TYR A 111 14.16 9.86 -0.22
N SER A 112 14.75 11.01 0.09
CA SER A 112 15.15 12.03 -0.89
C SER A 112 16.06 11.50 -2.01
N LYS A 113 16.77 10.40 -1.78
CA LYS A 113 17.61 9.72 -2.79
C LYS A 113 16.82 8.99 -3.89
N TYR A 114 15.53 8.73 -3.68
CA TYR A 114 14.67 8.08 -4.67
C TYR A 114 13.91 9.16 -5.47
N PRO A 115 14.21 9.35 -6.77
CA PRO A 115 13.65 10.45 -7.55
C PRO A 115 12.11 10.46 -7.59
N THR A 116 11.50 9.28 -7.57
CA THR A 116 10.05 9.08 -7.65
C THR A 116 9.31 9.38 -6.35
N TYR A 117 10.00 9.43 -5.21
CA TYR A 117 9.34 9.55 -3.89
C TYR A 117 8.60 10.88 -3.70
N SER A 118 9.15 11.97 -4.24
CA SER A 118 8.54 13.29 -4.13
C SER A 118 7.55 13.60 -5.26
N VAL A 119 7.39 12.70 -6.23
CA VAL A 119 6.46 12.89 -7.36
C VAL A 119 5.00 12.70 -6.90
N GLU A 120 4.79 11.99 -5.78
CA GLU A 120 3.47 11.78 -5.15
C GLU A 120 2.38 11.33 -6.16
N ASN A 121 2.69 10.38 -7.04
CA ASN A 121 1.71 9.84 -7.98
C ASN A 121 0.91 8.67 -7.36
N GLU A 122 -0.23 8.31 -7.96
CA GLU A 122 -1.11 7.24 -7.46
C GLU A 122 -0.92 5.89 -8.19
N SER A 123 0.20 5.71 -8.89
CA SER A 123 0.53 4.50 -9.67
C SER A 123 1.77 3.77 -9.13
N ASP A 124 2.71 4.52 -8.55
CA ASP A 124 3.94 4.05 -7.93
C ASP A 124 3.82 4.17 -6.41
N PHE A 125 4.02 3.06 -5.71
CA PHE A 125 3.93 2.99 -4.27
C PHE A 125 5.28 2.62 -3.67
N HIS A 126 5.87 3.49 -2.87
CA HIS A 126 7.12 3.22 -2.18
C HIS A 126 6.85 2.32 -0.98
N VAL A 127 7.44 1.14 -1.01
CA VAL A 127 7.16 0.07 -0.04
C VAL A 127 8.40 -0.37 0.70
N LYS A 128 8.18 -0.74 1.96
CA LYS A 128 9.17 -1.37 2.81
C LYS A 128 8.63 -2.69 3.33
N VAL A 129 9.45 -3.73 3.31
CA VAL A 129 9.15 -5.03 3.90
C VAL A 129 9.06 -4.89 5.42
N ILE A 130 8.07 -5.53 6.05
CA ILE A 130 7.85 -5.50 7.51
C ILE A 130 7.78 -6.90 8.11
#